data_AF-A0A5D3JHL9-F1
#
_entry.id   AF-A0A5D3JHL9-F1
#
_cell.length_a   1.000
_cell.length_b   1.000
_cell.length_c   1.000
_cell.angle_alpha   90.00
_cell.angle_beta   90.00
_cell.angle_gamma   90.00
#
_symmetry.space_group_name_H-M   'P 1'
#
loop_
_entity.id
_entity.type
_entity.pdbx_description
1 polymer ?
#
loop_
_entity_poly.entity_id
_entity_poly.type
_entity_poly.pdbx_seq_one_letter_code
_entity_poly.pdbx_strand_id
1 'polypeptide(L)'
;MTSPFSRRPATLPYALRLALGGAFIALATLTAEAEETRPIPQSPDILLGPLFNDVQSAKLFSDQKTFADAIPSSDPLMILADYRMQKNQASFDLRHFVELNFTLPKENDTYVPPK
;
A
#
# COMPACT_ATOMS: atom_id res chain seq x y z
N MET A 1 -76.36 57.23 -9.38
CA MET A 1 -75.56 57.70 -8.24
C MET A 1 -74.62 56.59 -7.83
N THR A 2 -73.31 56.92 -7.75
CA THR A 2 -72.23 56.28 -6.93
C THR A 2 -71.93 54.77 -7.15
N SER A 3 -70.97 54.37 -8.01
CA SER A 3 -69.50 54.17 -7.77
C SER A 3 -69.14 52.87 -7.02
N PRO A 4 -67.90 52.30 -7.08
CA PRO A 4 -66.84 52.36 -8.09
C PRO A 4 -66.14 51.00 -8.38
N PHE A 5 -65.19 51.05 -9.32
CA PHE A 5 -64.13 50.08 -9.62
C PHE A 5 -63.43 49.46 -8.39
N SER A 6 -63.39 48.13 -8.31
CA SER A 6 -62.43 47.41 -7.45
C SER A 6 -61.09 47.26 -8.17
N ARG A 7 -60.16 48.15 -7.82
CA ARG A 7 -58.73 48.02 -8.10
C ARG A 7 -58.18 46.89 -7.22
N ARG A 8 -57.44 45.94 -7.82
CA ARG A 8 -56.62 44.97 -7.09
C ARG A 8 -55.41 45.69 -6.48
N PRO A 9 -55.16 45.63 -5.16
CA PRO A 9 -53.88 46.02 -4.60
C PRO A 9 -53.04 44.80 -4.20
N ALA A 10 -51.79 45.11 -3.86
CA ALA A 10 -50.77 44.29 -3.21
C ALA A 10 -49.88 43.49 -4.19
N THR A 11 -48.87 44.14 -4.77
CA THR A 11 -47.49 44.25 -4.23
C THR A 11 -46.80 42.89 -4.13
N LEU A 12 -46.10 42.53 -5.21
CA LEU A 12 -45.06 41.52 -5.24
C LEU A 12 -43.95 41.91 -4.25
N PRO A 13 -43.73 41.18 -3.13
CA PRO A 13 -42.54 41.42 -2.33
C PRO A 13 -41.33 40.89 -3.10
N TYR A 14 -40.53 41.85 -3.50
CA TYR A 14 -39.11 41.81 -3.80
C TYR A 14 -38.35 40.86 -2.86
N ALA A 15 -38.39 39.55 -3.14
CA ALA A 15 -37.52 38.54 -2.54
C ALA A 15 -36.57 37.94 -3.57
N LEU A 16 -36.28 38.72 -4.62
CA LEU A 16 -35.16 38.50 -5.51
C LEU A 16 -34.02 39.36 -4.99
N ARG A 17 -32.82 38.77 -4.86
CA ARG A 17 -31.54 39.38 -4.44
C ARG A 17 -31.24 39.30 -2.93
N LEU A 18 -30.91 38.11 -2.42
CA LEU A 18 -29.96 37.92 -1.30
C LEU A 18 -29.71 36.42 -1.08
N ALA A 19 -28.90 35.79 -1.93
CA ALA A 19 -28.18 34.53 -1.63
C ALA A 19 -27.33 34.05 -2.83
N LEU A 20 -26.49 34.93 -3.40
CA LEU A 20 -25.52 34.56 -4.46
C LEU A 20 -24.07 34.81 -4.01
N GLY A 21 -23.82 34.96 -2.71
CA GLY A 21 -22.48 35.19 -2.14
C GLY A 21 -21.98 34.12 -1.16
N GLY A 22 -22.78 33.08 -0.87
CA GLY A 22 -22.43 32.05 0.13
C GLY A 22 -22.05 30.68 -0.45
N ALA A 23 -22.16 30.49 -1.78
CA ALA A 23 -21.98 29.18 -2.41
C ALA A 23 -20.61 29.00 -3.09
N PHE A 24 -19.62 29.85 -2.78
CA PHE A 24 -18.28 29.81 -3.41
C PHE A 24 -17.13 29.47 -2.45
N ILE A 25 -17.41 29.18 -1.17
CA ILE A 25 -16.40 28.72 -0.19
C ILE A 25 -16.68 27.27 0.28
N ALA A 26 -17.43 26.49 -0.49
CA ALA A 26 -17.68 25.07 -0.16
C ALA A 26 -16.97 24.08 -1.10
N LEU A 27 -16.29 24.54 -2.16
CA LEU A 27 -15.68 23.67 -3.17
C LEU A 27 -14.14 23.60 -3.11
N ALA A 28 -13.49 24.36 -2.22
CA ALA A 28 -12.03 24.47 -2.18
C ALA A 28 -11.32 23.54 -1.17
N THR A 29 -12.04 22.74 -0.38
CA THR A 29 -11.43 21.87 0.65
C THR A 29 -11.20 20.43 0.19
N LEU A 30 -11.37 20.11 -1.10
CA LEU A 30 -11.18 18.73 -1.60
C LEU A 30 -9.71 18.43 -2.00
N THR A 31 -8.79 19.38 -1.87
CA THR A 31 -7.39 19.15 -2.21
C THR A 31 -6.63 18.51 -1.06
N ALA A 32 -6.47 17.19 -1.19
CA ALA A 32 -5.28 16.44 -0.81
C ALA A 32 -5.02 16.22 0.70
N GLU A 33 -5.79 15.32 1.29
CA GLU A 33 -5.21 14.35 2.24
C GLU A 33 -4.80 13.11 1.46
N ALA A 34 -3.74 13.24 0.65
CA ALA A 34 -2.91 12.10 0.35
C ALA A 34 -2.06 11.84 1.61
N GLU A 35 -2.66 11.18 2.61
CA GLU A 35 -1.87 10.49 3.63
C GLU A 35 -1.07 9.43 2.89
N GLU A 36 0.16 9.80 2.49
CA GLU A 36 1.19 8.88 2.07
C GLU A 36 1.51 8.01 3.29
N THR A 37 0.68 6.98 3.48
CA THR A 37 0.88 5.93 4.47
C THR A 37 2.19 5.27 4.11
N ARG A 38 3.28 5.69 4.77
CA ARG A 38 4.57 5.02 4.66
C ARG A 38 4.32 3.56 5.05
N PRO A 39 4.46 2.59 4.14
CA PRO A 39 4.20 1.20 4.49
C PRO A 39 5.15 0.86 5.64
N ILE A 40 4.58 0.48 6.79
CA ILE A 40 5.34 -0.03 7.91
C ILE A 40 6.10 -1.24 7.36
N PRO A 41 7.44 -1.27 7.41
CA PRO A 41 8.20 -2.40 6.88
C PRO A 41 7.78 -3.65 7.66
N GLN A 42 7.03 -4.53 6.99
CA GLN A 42 6.61 -5.79 7.59
C GLN A 42 7.84 -6.69 7.74
N SER A 43 7.92 -7.41 8.86
CA SER A 43 9.03 -8.33 9.08
C SER A 43 9.02 -9.42 7.98
N PRO A 44 10.20 -9.89 7.53
CA PRO A 44 10.30 -10.95 6.52
C PRO A 44 9.50 -12.21 6.89
N ASP A 45 9.40 -12.52 8.18
CA ASP A 45 8.61 -13.65 8.70
C ASP A 45 7.11 -13.52 8.38
N ILE A 46 6.57 -12.31 8.39
CA ILE A 46 5.17 -12.05 8.02
C ILE A 46 5.01 -12.08 6.50
N LEU A 47 5.99 -11.55 5.76
CA LEU A 47 5.93 -11.45 4.30
C LEU A 47 6.18 -12.78 3.59
N LEU A 48 7.03 -13.64 4.14
CA LEU A 48 7.45 -14.91 3.53
C LEU A 48 6.92 -16.14 4.29
N GLY A 49 6.42 -15.97 5.52
CA GLY A 49 5.68 -16.96 6.30
C GLY A 49 6.15 -18.42 6.12
N PRO A 50 5.39 -19.26 5.38
CA PRO A 50 5.74 -20.67 5.21
C PRO A 50 7.07 -20.89 4.48
N LEU A 51 7.39 -20.08 3.46
CA LEU A 51 8.65 -20.19 2.72
C LEU A 51 9.83 -19.94 3.65
N PHE A 52 9.73 -18.94 4.53
CA PHE A 52 10.78 -18.64 5.50
C PHE A 52 11.02 -19.83 6.45
N ASN A 53 9.96 -20.39 7.01
CA ASN A 53 10.06 -21.54 7.91
C ASN A 53 10.68 -22.76 7.21
N ASP A 54 10.32 -23.01 5.96
CA ASP A 54 10.83 -24.14 5.19
C ASP A 54 12.32 -23.97 4.87
N VAL A 55 12.76 -22.75 4.53
CA VAL A 55 14.19 -22.43 4.31
C VAL A 55 15.01 -22.61 5.58
N GLN A 56 14.51 -22.12 6.72
CA GLN A 56 15.19 -22.27 8.02
C GLN A 56 15.25 -23.74 8.46
N SER A 57 14.17 -24.50 8.25
CA SER A 57 14.09 -25.92 8.61
C SER A 57 15.00 -26.79 7.76
N ALA A 58 15.15 -26.46 6.48
CA ALA A 58 16.05 -27.13 5.56
C ALA A 58 17.54 -26.82 5.80
N LYS A 59 17.86 -25.86 6.69
CA LYS A 59 19.23 -25.43 7.00
C LYS A 59 20.06 -25.16 5.74
N LEU A 60 19.44 -24.45 4.78
CA LEU A 60 20.07 -24.18 3.48
C LEU A 60 21.31 -23.29 3.58
N PHE A 61 21.39 -22.48 4.63
CA PHE A 61 22.51 -21.58 4.89
C PHE A 61 23.19 -21.93 6.22
N SER A 62 24.51 -21.77 6.26
CA SER A 62 25.34 -21.91 7.46
C SER A 62 24.96 -20.90 8.54
N ASP A 63 24.64 -19.68 8.12
CA ASP A 63 24.13 -18.62 8.96
C ASP A 63 22.61 -18.48 8.80
N GLN A 64 21.89 -18.60 9.92
CA GLN A 64 20.43 -18.52 9.97
C GLN A 64 19.90 -17.11 9.70
N LYS A 65 20.78 -16.09 9.72
CA LYS A 65 20.45 -14.71 9.40
C LYS A 65 20.56 -14.39 7.91
N THR A 66 21.30 -15.19 7.13
CA THR A 66 21.54 -14.93 5.70
C THR A 66 20.26 -14.79 4.89
N PHE A 67 19.24 -15.63 5.16
CA PHE A 67 17.98 -15.54 4.42
C PHE A 67 17.09 -14.39 4.90
N ALA A 68 17.15 -14.02 6.18
CA ALA A 68 16.41 -12.86 6.69
C ALA A 68 16.91 -11.53 6.09
N ASP A 69 18.19 -11.47 5.75
CA ASP A 69 18.82 -10.33 5.08
C ASP A 69 18.77 -10.44 3.54
N ALA A 70 18.13 -11.48 2.99
CA ALA A 70 18.00 -11.67 1.56
C ALA A 70 16.96 -10.70 0.96
N ILE A 71 17.28 -10.17 -0.22
CA ILE A 71 16.41 -9.22 -0.92
C ILE A 71 15.61 -9.99 -1.98
N PRO A 72 14.27 -9.99 -1.94
CA PRO A 72 13.46 -10.63 -2.96
C PRO A 72 13.62 -9.91 -4.30
N SER A 73 13.78 -10.68 -5.38
CA SER A 73 13.96 -10.17 -6.74
C SER A 73 12.67 -9.58 -7.34
N SER A 74 11.52 -9.99 -6.81
CA SER A 74 10.17 -9.63 -7.26
C SER A 74 9.25 -9.41 -6.06
N ASP A 75 7.97 -9.10 -6.30
CA ASP A 75 6.97 -8.99 -5.23
C ASP A 75 6.96 -10.27 -4.36
N PRO A 76 7.15 -10.16 -3.02
CA PRO A 76 7.14 -11.31 -2.11
C PRO A 76 5.88 -12.17 -2.21
N LEU A 77 4.72 -11.57 -2.48
CA LEU A 77 3.46 -12.29 -2.62
C LEU A 77 3.42 -13.13 -3.88
N MET A 78 4.03 -12.66 -4.97
CA MET A 78 4.17 -13.43 -6.20
C MET A 78 5.11 -14.62 -5.99
N ILE A 79 6.26 -14.39 -5.36
CA ILE A 79 7.22 -15.46 -5.01
C ILE A 79 6.54 -16.50 -4.13
N LEU A 80 5.71 -16.09 -3.16
CA LEU A 80 4.94 -17.02 -2.33
C LEU A 80 3.88 -17.80 -3.09
N ALA A 81 3.21 -17.19 -4.06
CA ALA A 81 2.26 -17.89 -4.90
C ALA A 81 2.96 -18.98 -5.72
N ASP A 82 4.08 -18.63 -6.35
CA ASP A 82 4.91 -19.57 -7.12
C ASP A 82 5.44 -20.69 -6.24
N TYR A 83 5.93 -20.35 -5.05
CA TYR A 83 6.37 -21.33 -4.06
C TYR A 83 5.26 -22.33 -3.73
N ARG A 84 4.04 -21.86 -3.43
CA ARG A 84 2.91 -22.73 -3.10
C ARG A 84 2.50 -23.65 -4.24
N MET A 85 2.64 -23.20 -5.49
CA MET A 85 2.35 -24.00 -6.67
C MET A 85 3.43 -25.07 -6.91
N GLN A 86 4.69 -24.72 -6.68
CA GLN A 86 5.82 -25.60 -7.00
C GLN A 86 6.18 -26.57 -5.86
N LYS A 87 5.97 -26.20 -4.59
CA LYS A 87 6.46 -26.97 -3.42
C LYS A 87 5.99 -28.43 -3.34
N ASN A 88 4.85 -28.75 -3.96
CA ASN A 88 4.27 -30.10 -3.96
C ASN A 88 4.72 -30.93 -5.18
N GLN A 89 5.55 -30.37 -6.06
CA GLN A 89 6.08 -31.07 -7.23
C GLN A 89 7.29 -31.92 -6.83
N ALA A 90 7.39 -33.13 -7.40
CA ALA A 90 8.50 -34.04 -7.09
C ALA A 90 9.88 -33.51 -7.52
N SER A 91 9.91 -32.60 -8.49
CA SER A 91 11.13 -31.94 -9.00
C SER A 91 11.46 -30.63 -8.29
N PHE A 92 10.75 -30.28 -7.22
CA PHE A 92 10.96 -29.02 -6.52
C PHE A 92 12.24 -29.05 -5.69
N ASP A 93 13.13 -28.08 -5.93
CA ASP A 93 14.32 -27.85 -5.12
C ASP A 93 14.22 -26.46 -4.45
N LEU A 94 14.14 -26.47 -3.12
CA LEU A 94 13.99 -25.25 -2.32
C LEU A 94 15.23 -24.35 -2.42
N ARG A 95 16.45 -24.92 -2.51
CA ARG A 95 17.68 -24.12 -2.65
C ARG A 95 17.66 -23.40 -3.99
N HIS A 96 17.38 -24.12 -5.05
CA HIS A 96 17.34 -23.53 -6.39
C HIS A 96 16.25 -22.45 -6.49
N PHE A 97 15.08 -22.72 -5.90
CA PHE A 97 14.01 -21.74 -5.82
C PHE A 97 14.44 -20.44 -5.12
N VAL A 98 15.15 -20.55 -3.97
CA VAL A 98 15.65 -19.39 -3.25
C VAL A 98 16.68 -18.61 -4.06
N GLU A 99 17.65 -19.30 -4.69
CA GLU A 99 18.70 -18.66 -5.49
C GLU A 99 18.15 -17.88 -6.71
N LEU A 100 17.04 -18.34 -7.29
CA LEU A 100 16.38 -17.65 -8.41
C LEU A 100 15.55 -16.43 -7.95
N ASN A 101 14.90 -16.52 -6.79
CA ASN A 101 13.93 -15.53 -6.34
C ASN A 101 14.51 -14.51 -5.35
N PHE A 102 15.69 -14.76 -4.78
CA PHE A 102 16.31 -13.91 -3.76
C PHE A 102 17.77 -13.65 -4.07
N THR A 103 18.17 -12.39 -3.84
CA THR A 103 19.57 -11.99 -3.82
C THR A 103 20.10 -12.08 -2.40
N LEU A 104 21.06 -12.98 -2.16
CA LEU A 104 21.68 -13.18 -0.86
C LEU A 104 22.78 -12.13 -0.60
N PRO A 105 22.94 -11.65 0.64
CA PRO A 105 24.05 -10.79 1.00
C PRO A 105 25.38 -11.54 0.86
N LYS A 106 26.43 -10.86 0.38
CA LYS A 106 27.78 -11.45 0.28
C LYS A 106 28.36 -11.58 1.69
N GLU A 107 28.85 -12.77 2.03
CA GLU A 107 29.45 -13.12 3.34
C GLU A 107 30.73 -12.34 3.72
N ASN A 108 31.14 -11.32 2.96
CA ASN A 108 32.51 -10.79 2.95
C ASN A 108 32.65 -9.35 3.46
N ASP A 109 32.01 -8.98 4.57
CA ASP A 109 32.53 -7.89 5.41
C ASP A 109 33.57 -8.47 6.38
N THR A 110 34.66 -8.99 5.82
CA THR A 110 35.85 -9.34 6.61
C THR A 110 36.43 -8.04 7.16
N TYR A 111 36.09 -7.71 8.39
CA TYR A 111 36.66 -6.57 9.10
C TYR A 111 38.19 -6.70 9.14
N VAL A 112 38.87 -5.78 8.45
CA VAL A 112 40.33 -5.66 8.52
C VAL A 112 40.65 -4.55 9.52
N PRO A 113 41.19 -4.86 10.72
CA PRO A 113 41.56 -3.82 11.68
C PRO A 113 42.67 -2.93 11.12
N PRO A 114 42.62 -1.61 11.32
CA PRO A 114 43.69 -0.71 10.90
C PRO A 114 44.98 -0.99 11.69
N LYS A 115 46.12 -0.88 11.00
CA LYS A 115 47.48 -0.99 11.57
C LYS A 115 47.85 0.23 12.40
#